data_AF-A0A6M0LJM5-F1
#
_entry.id   AF-A0A6M0LJM5-F1
#
_cell.length_a   1.000
_cell.length_b   1.000
_cell.length_c   1.000
_cell.angle_alpha   90.00
_cell.angle_beta   90.00
_cell.angle_gamma   90.00
#
_symmetry.space_group_name_H-M   'P 1'
#
loop_
_entity.id
_entity.type
_entity.pdbx_description
1 polymer ?
#
loop_
_entity_poly.entity_id
_entity_poly.type
_entity_poly.pdbx_seq_one_letter_code
_entity_poly.pdbx_strand_id
1 'polypeptide(L)'
;MAGKDPEKEKFVKEFMERKPTRCSECKGRIKYIGGGHYECYDCGHQEVDDFGKVKDYIDENGASPAIVISENTGVPVDMINAMLKEGRLEIPEGSVVYIECEKCGCSIRYGRFCPDCIRNRTNSLKGIYFNPDVGEKPKNAPKKRDDGRMHFLGL
;
A
#
# COMPACT_ATOMS: atom_id res chain seq x y z
N MET A 1 -21.39 13.85 -5.89
CA MET A 1 -21.81 12.56 -5.33
C MET A 1 -20.80 11.52 -5.78
N ALA A 2 -19.77 11.23 -4.97
CA ALA A 2 -18.83 10.17 -5.30
C ALA A 2 -19.53 8.83 -5.03
N GLY A 3 -19.91 8.12 -6.09
CA GLY A 3 -20.44 6.76 -5.97
C GLY A 3 -19.39 5.90 -5.27
N LYS A 4 -19.81 5.13 -4.27
CA LYS A 4 -18.92 4.20 -3.58
C LYS A 4 -18.46 3.15 -4.59
N ASP A 5 -17.15 3.07 -4.77
CA ASP A 5 -16.51 2.07 -5.61
C ASP A 5 -16.73 0.68 -4.97
N PRO A 6 -17.45 -0.24 -5.63
CA PRO A 6 -17.82 -1.53 -5.04
C PRO A 6 -16.60 -2.43 -4.79
N GLU A 7 -15.52 -2.27 -5.55
CA GLU A 7 -14.26 -2.99 -5.33
C GLU A 7 -13.55 -2.47 -4.07
N LYS A 8 -13.57 -1.15 -3.85
CA LYS A 8 -13.08 -0.55 -2.60
C LYS A 8 -13.86 -1.02 -1.38
N GLU A 9 -15.18 -1.12 -1.49
CA GLU A 9 -16.04 -1.56 -0.37
C GLU A 9 -15.79 -3.03 0.00
N LYS A 10 -15.58 -3.88 -1.01
CA LYS A 10 -15.17 -5.29 -0.82
C LYS A 10 -13.80 -5.39 -0.17
N PHE A 11 -12.82 -4.61 -0.63
CA PHE A 11 -11.48 -4.55 -0.03
C PHE A 11 -11.52 -4.11 1.44
N VAL A 12 -12.26 -3.03 1.75
CA VAL A 12 -12.39 -2.54 3.14
C VAL A 12 -13.01 -3.60 4.04
N LYS A 13 -14.02 -4.31 3.54
CA LYS A 13 -14.65 -5.41 4.27
C LYS A 13 -13.66 -6.55 4.52
N GLU A 14 -12.98 -7.02 3.49
CA GLU A 14 -12.00 -8.12 3.59
C GLU A 14 -10.83 -7.77 4.52
N PHE A 15 -10.36 -6.52 4.47
CA PHE A 15 -9.33 -6.00 5.37
C PHE A 15 -9.80 -5.99 6.83
N MET A 16 -11.03 -5.55 7.09
CA MET A 16 -11.60 -5.56 8.44
C MET A 16 -11.84 -6.99 8.96
N GLU A 17 -12.23 -7.92 8.09
CA GLU A 17 -12.48 -9.32 8.45
C GLU A 17 -11.20 -10.10 8.79
N ARG A 18 -10.04 -9.71 8.22
CA ARG A 18 -8.75 -10.36 8.45
C ARG A 18 -7.98 -9.85 9.68
N LYS A 19 -8.53 -8.85 10.38
CA LYS A 19 -7.93 -8.29 11.60
C LYS A 19 -8.13 -9.26 12.78
N PRO A 20 -7.09 -9.53 13.59
CA PRO A 20 -7.25 -10.33 14.79
C PRO A 20 -8.23 -9.65 15.75
N THR A 21 -9.15 -10.43 16.31
CA THR A 21 -10.17 -9.95 17.26
C THR A 21 -9.99 -10.55 18.65
N ARG A 22 -9.24 -11.66 18.75
CA ARG A 22 -8.91 -12.38 19.98
C ARG A 22 -7.52 -12.97 19.86
N CYS A 23 -6.89 -13.21 20.99
CA CYS A 23 -5.60 -13.90 21.04
C CYS A 23 -5.73 -15.31 20.45
N SER A 24 -4.81 -15.68 19.58
CA SER A 24 -4.72 -17.00 18.94
C SER A 24 -4.43 -18.09 19.98
N GLU A 25 -3.57 -17.81 20.96
CA GLU A 25 -3.14 -18.73 22.02
C GLU A 25 -4.22 -18.98 23.09
N CYS A 26 -4.74 -17.93 23.73
CA CYS A 26 -5.64 -18.08 24.90
C CYS A 26 -7.10 -17.64 24.66
N LYS A 27 -7.43 -17.15 23.45
CA LYS A 27 -8.74 -16.56 23.10
C LYS A 27 -9.17 -15.34 23.93
N GLY A 28 -8.22 -14.82 24.72
CA GLY A 28 -8.33 -13.61 25.52
C GLY A 28 -8.52 -12.35 24.69
N ARG A 29 -8.84 -11.26 25.38
CA ARG A 29 -8.98 -9.95 24.73
C ARG A 29 -7.61 -9.42 24.33
N ILE A 30 -7.57 -8.69 23.23
CA ILE A 30 -6.34 -8.07 22.72
C ILE A 30 -6.51 -6.56 22.66
N LYS A 31 -5.43 -5.82 22.89
CA LYS A 31 -5.35 -4.36 22.74
C LYS A 31 -4.48 -4.02 21.56
N TYR A 32 -4.89 -3.02 20.78
CA TYR A 32 -4.04 -2.49 19.73
C TYR A 32 -2.88 -1.72 20.36
N ILE A 33 -1.65 -2.06 19.99
CA ILE A 33 -0.42 -1.41 20.49
C ILE A 33 0.27 -0.54 19.43
N GLY A 34 -0.19 -0.55 18.18
CA GLY A 34 0.31 0.32 17.11
C GLY A 34 0.86 -0.47 15.92
N GLY A 35 0.91 0.17 14.75
CA GLY A 35 1.52 -0.40 13.54
C GLY A 35 0.98 -1.77 13.12
N GLY A 36 -0.31 -2.06 13.33
CA GLY A 36 -0.88 -3.39 13.03
C GLY A 36 -0.62 -4.47 14.08
N HIS A 37 -0.07 -4.12 15.23
CA HIS A 37 0.22 -5.06 16.31
C HIS A 37 -0.81 -4.98 17.43
N TYR A 38 -1.06 -6.12 18.06
CA TYR A 38 -1.98 -6.27 19.19
C TYR A 38 -1.32 -7.11 20.27
N GLU A 39 -1.62 -6.80 21.53
CA GLU A 39 -1.11 -7.56 22.68
C GLU A 39 -2.29 -8.13 23.48
N CYS A 40 -2.21 -9.39 23.86
CA CYS A 40 -3.20 -10.03 24.71
C CYS A 40 -3.10 -9.52 26.16
N TYR A 41 -4.24 -9.16 26.75
CA TYR A 41 -4.31 -8.76 28.16
C TYR A 41 -4.01 -9.90 29.13
N ASP A 42 -4.31 -11.14 28.72
CA ASP A 42 -4.28 -12.30 29.61
C ASP A 42 -2.93 -13.02 29.60
N CYS A 43 -2.30 -13.17 28.42
CA CYS A 43 -1.05 -13.92 28.27
C CYS A 43 0.13 -13.12 27.68
N GLY A 44 -0.09 -11.86 27.28
CA GLY A 44 0.95 -11.04 26.66
C GLY A 44 1.35 -11.44 25.23
N HIS A 45 0.74 -12.48 24.64
CA HIS A 45 1.03 -12.88 23.27
C HIS A 45 0.69 -11.74 22.29
N GLN A 46 1.51 -11.59 21.25
CA GLN A 46 1.34 -10.55 20.24
C GLN A 46 0.72 -11.10 18.97
N GLU A 47 -0.36 -10.48 18.53
CA GLU A 47 -0.98 -10.74 17.23
C GLU A 47 -0.58 -9.64 16.25
N VAL A 48 -0.47 -9.99 14.97
CA VAL A 48 -0.14 -9.06 13.90
C VAL A 48 -1.18 -9.17 12.79
N ASP A 49 -1.78 -8.05 12.42
CA ASP A 49 -2.70 -8.00 11.28
C ASP A 49 -1.94 -7.91 9.94
N ASP A 50 -2.68 -7.99 8.83
CA ASP A 50 -2.09 -7.95 7.50
C ASP A 50 -1.36 -6.62 7.22
N PHE A 51 -1.73 -5.52 7.87
CA PHE A 51 -0.97 -4.27 7.77
C PHE A 51 0.37 -4.38 8.52
N GLY A 52 0.35 -4.90 9.74
CA GLY A 52 1.57 -5.13 10.53
C GLY A 52 2.54 -6.05 9.78
N LYS A 53 2.07 -7.19 9.26
CA LYS A 53 2.90 -8.13 8.49
C LYS A 53 3.61 -7.46 7.31
N VAL A 54 2.88 -6.64 6.54
CA VAL A 54 3.45 -5.94 5.38
C VAL A 54 4.43 -4.85 5.83
N LYS A 55 4.07 -4.09 6.87
CA LYS A 55 4.93 -3.04 7.42
C LYS A 55 6.25 -3.63 7.93
N ASP A 56 6.18 -4.70 8.73
CA ASP A 56 7.36 -5.34 9.32
C ASP A 56 8.27 -5.91 8.23
N TYR A 57 7.67 -6.57 7.22
CA TYR A 57 8.43 -7.05 6.08
C TYR A 57 9.19 -5.93 5.36
N ILE A 58 8.55 -4.78 5.12
CA ILE A 58 9.19 -3.62 4.45
C ILE A 58 10.26 -3.00 5.35
N ASP A 59 10.04 -2.92 6.66
CA ASP A 59 11.01 -2.37 7.61
C ASP A 59 12.27 -3.26 7.70
N GLU A 60 12.11 -4.58 7.65
CA GLU A 60 13.21 -5.55 7.75
C GLU A 60 13.96 -5.78 6.42
N ASN A 61 13.22 -5.87 5.31
CA ASN A 61 13.77 -6.27 4.00
C ASN A 61 13.90 -5.10 3.01
N GLY A 62 13.40 -3.92 3.38
CA GLY A 62 13.25 -2.80 2.48
C GLY A 62 12.10 -2.98 1.49
N ALA A 63 11.98 -2.04 0.56
CA ALA A 63 10.94 -2.09 -0.44
C ALA A 63 11.12 -3.25 -1.43
N SER A 64 10.02 -3.93 -1.70
CA SER A 64 9.94 -5.06 -2.61
C SER A 64 8.71 -4.94 -3.52
N PRO A 65 8.68 -5.62 -4.69
CA PRO A 65 7.46 -5.77 -5.46
C PRO A 65 6.31 -6.35 -4.62
N ALA A 66 5.08 -5.90 -4.85
CA ALA A 66 3.91 -6.38 -4.11
C ALA A 66 3.72 -7.91 -4.18
N ILE A 67 4.13 -8.54 -5.29
CA ILE A 67 4.12 -10.01 -5.45
C ILE A 67 5.06 -10.67 -4.43
N VAL A 68 6.29 -10.17 -4.30
CA VAL A 68 7.28 -10.71 -3.36
C VAL A 68 6.81 -10.51 -1.91
N ILE A 69 6.27 -9.34 -1.59
CA ILE A 69 5.68 -9.08 -0.28
C ILE A 69 4.54 -10.07 -0.01
N SER A 70 3.67 -10.31 -1.00
CA SER A 70 2.54 -11.24 -0.89
C SER A 70 3.00 -12.67 -0.61
N GLU A 71 4.02 -13.14 -1.32
CA GLU A 71 4.60 -14.47 -1.14
C GLU A 71 5.19 -14.67 0.27
N ASN A 72 5.82 -13.63 0.83
CA ASN A 72 6.46 -13.73 2.15
C ASN A 72 5.49 -13.49 3.32
N THR A 73 4.46 -12.65 3.14
CA THR A 73 3.55 -12.25 4.22
C THR A 73 2.21 -13.00 4.21
N GLY A 74 1.87 -13.65 3.09
CA GLY A 74 0.56 -14.27 2.85
C GLY A 74 -0.57 -13.24 2.64
N VAL A 75 -0.24 -11.95 2.55
CA VAL A 75 -1.21 -10.88 2.30
C VAL A 75 -1.46 -10.76 0.80
N PRO A 76 -2.70 -10.72 0.30
CA PRO A 76 -2.98 -10.64 -1.14
C PRO A 76 -2.32 -9.41 -1.81
N VAL A 77 -1.84 -9.60 -3.04
CA VAL A 77 -1.21 -8.53 -3.85
C VAL A 77 -2.13 -7.31 -3.99
N ASP A 78 -3.41 -7.54 -4.26
CA ASP A 78 -4.41 -6.47 -4.37
C ASP A 78 -4.52 -5.66 -3.08
N MET A 79 -4.38 -6.34 -1.95
CA MET A 79 -4.48 -5.74 -0.62
C MET A 79 -3.27 -4.84 -0.34
N ILE A 80 -2.06 -5.31 -0.67
CA ILE A 80 -0.81 -4.55 -0.56
C ILE A 80 -0.86 -3.30 -1.46
N ASN A 81 -1.28 -3.47 -2.72
CA ASN A 81 -1.44 -2.36 -3.66
C ASN A 81 -2.44 -1.32 -3.17
N ALA A 82 -3.57 -1.77 -2.60
CA ALA A 82 -4.56 -0.86 -2.02
C ALA A 82 -4.00 -0.09 -0.81
N MET A 83 -3.22 -0.74 0.08
CA MET A 83 -2.58 -0.06 1.21
C MET A 83 -1.60 1.04 0.75
N LEU A 84 -0.81 0.78 -0.30
CA LEU A 84 0.09 1.77 -0.91
C LEU A 84 -0.70 2.93 -1.54
N LYS A 85 -1.76 2.62 -2.30
CA LYS A 85 -2.62 3.63 -2.95
C LYS A 85 -3.41 4.49 -1.98
N GLU A 86 -3.81 3.94 -0.84
CA GLU A 86 -4.49 4.68 0.23
C GLU A 86 -3.53 5.49 1.11
N GLY A 87 -2.21 5.40 0.87
CA GLY A 87 -1.20 6.10 1.67
C GLY A 87 -1.05 5.55 3.08
N ARG A 88 -1.51 4.32 3.33
CA ARG A 88 -1.30 3.62 4.61
C ARG A 88 0.13 3.08 4.71
N LEU A 89 0.72 2.75 3.57
CA LEU A 89 2.12 2.35 3.44
C LEU A 89 2.87 3.33 2.55
N GLU A 90 4.14 3.51 2.84
CA GLU A 90 5.07 4.33 2.06
C GLU A 90 6.29 3.48 1.68
N ILE A 91 6.68 3.55 0.41
CA ILE A 91 7.91 2.95 -0.09
C ILE A 91 9.08 3.88 0.26
N PRO A 92 10.11 3.45 1.02
CA PRO A 92 11.29 4.26 1.35
C PRO A 92 12.00 4.90 0.14
N GLU A 93 12.69 6.03 0.34
CA GLU A 93 13.57 6.58 -0.70
C GLU A 93 14.74 5.63 -0.97
N GLY A 94 15.20 5.55 -2.24
CA GLY A 94 16.28 4.64 -2.63
C GLY A 94 15.86 3.19 -2.89
N SER A 95 14.57 2.90 -2.79
CA SER A 95 13.97 1.62 -3.13
C SER A 95 14.15 1.25 -4.60
N VAL A 96 14.33 -0.04 -4.88
CA VAL A 96 14.47 -0.56 -6.26
C VAL A 96 13.14 -0.61 -7.02
N VAL A 97 12.01 -0.52 -6.31
CA VAL A 97 10.66 -0.62 -6.86
C VAL A 97 9.79 0.49 -6.27
N TYR A 98 8.89 1.03 -7.09
CA TYR A 98 7.91 2.05 -6.75
C TYR A 98 6.57 1.73 -7.43
N ILE A 99 5.46 2.24 -6.89
CA ILE A 99 4.17 2.18 -7.58
C ILE A 99 4.06 3.32 -8.61
N GLU A 100 3.11 3.20 -9.55
CA GLU A 100 2.96 4.15 -10.65
C GLU A 100 1.74 5.04 -10.47
N CYS A 101 1.86 6.30 -10.87
CA CYS A 101 0.73 7.21 -10.94
C CYS A 101 -0.28 6.72 -11.99
N GLU A 102 -1.55 6.57 -11.59
CA GLU A 102 -2.62 6.05 -12.47
C GLU A 102 -2.94 6.95 -13.68
N LYS A 103 -2.45 8.20 -13.69
CA LYS A 103 -2.67 9.16 -14.79
C LYS A 103 -1.50 9.27 -15.75
N CYS A 104 -0.26 9.37 -15.26
CA CYS A 104 0.92 9.61 -16.10
C CYS A 104 1.97 8.50 -16.05
N GLY A 105 1.79 7.48 -15.20
CA GLY A 105 2.71 6.36 -15.09
C GLY A 105 4.06 6.66 -14.43
N CYS A 106 4.28 7.88 -13.91
CA CYS A 106 5.52 8.16 -13.17
C CYS A 106 5.55 7.42 -11.84
N SER A 107 6.74 7.06 -11.35
CA SER A 107 6.91 6.45 -10.04
C SER A 107 6.47 7.38 -8.91
N ILE A 108 5.77 6.82 -7.93
CA ILE A 108 5.36 7.45 -6.67
C ILE A 108 5.61 6.48 -5.51
N ARG A 109 5.80 7.01 -4.31
CA ARG A 109 6.14 6.26 -3.10
C ARG A 109 4.91 5.69 -2.40
N TYR A 110 3.76 6.34 -2.59
CA TYR A 110 2.44 6.00 -2.06
C TYR A 110 1.39 6.76 -2.89
N GLY A 111 0.11 6.62 -2.58
CA GLY A 111 -0.97 7.38 -3.22
C GLY A 111 -1.37 6.86 -4.60
N ARG A 112 -2.40 7.47 -5.19
CA ARG A 112 -2.92 7.10 -6.53
C ARG A 112 -2.33 7.96 -7.64
N PHE A 113 -2.05 9.22 -7.32
CA PHE A 113 -1.64 10.22 -8.30
C PHE A 113 -0.42 11.00 -7.83
N CYS A 114 0.48 11.34 -8.75
CA CYS A 114 1.60 12.21 -8.44
C CYS A 114 1.14 13.67 -8.23
N PRO A 115 1.99 14.52 -7.61
CA PRO A 115 1.60 15.87 -7.24
C PRO A 115 1.22 16.72 -8.46
N ASP A 116 1.91 16.53 -9.58
CA ASP A 116 1.64 17.25 -10.83
C ASP A 116 0.30 16.86 -11.45
N CYS A 117 -0.05 15.57 -11.40
CA CYS A 117 -1.32 15.07 -11.95
C CYS A 117 -2.53 15.58 -11.16
N ILE A 118 -2.39 15.72 -9.83
CA ILE A 118 -3.42 16.28 -8.97
C ILE A 118 -3.54 17.78 -9.17
N ARG A 119 -2.42 18.52 -9.20
CA ARG A 119 -2.40 19.96 -9.49
C ARG A 119 -3.11 20.29 -10.81
N ASN A 120 -2.87 19.49 -11.85
CA ASN A 120 -3.52 19.65 -13.15
C ASN A 120 -5.00 19.25 -13.18
N ARG A 121 -5.50 18.50 -12.18
CA ARG A 121 -6.94 18.16 -12.07
C ARG A 121 -7.73 19.20 -11.29
N THR A 122 -7.13 19.82 -10.27
CA THR A 122 -7.80 20.82 -9.44
C THR A 122 -7.52 22.24 -9.95
N ASN A 123 -8.34 22.76 -10.86
CA ASN A 123 -8.32 24.17 -11.27
C ASN A 123 -8.84 25.14 -10.18
N SER A 124 -8.75 24.75 -8.91
CA SER A 124 -9.26 25.53 -7.77
C SER A 124 -8.23 25.50 -6.68
N LEU A 125 -7.60 26.66 -6.49
CA LEU A 125 -6.54 27.00 -5.53
C LEU A 125 -6.91 26.79 -4.04
N LYS A 126 -7.95 26.03 -3.71
CA LYS A 126 -8.51 25.90 -2.34
C LYS A 126 -8.34 24.52 -1.69
N GLY A 127 -7.63 23.58 -2.32
CA GLY A 127 -7.62 22.17 -1.88
C GLY A 127 -6.25 21.51 -1.68
N ILE A 128 -5.16 22.26 -1.50
CA ILE A 128 -3.82 21.67 -1.23
C ILE A 128 -3.68 21.19 0.24
N TYR A 129 -4.77 21.19 1.01
CA TYR A 129 -4.79 20.56 2.32
C TYR A 129 -4.99 19.05 2.15
N PHE A 130 -3.92 18.29 2.43
CA PHE A 130 -3.89 16.85 2.71
C PHE A 130 -4.87 16.00 1.87
N ASN A 131 -4.51 15.73 0.61
CA ASN A 131 -5.26 14.81 -0.22
C ASN A 131 -4.57 13.43 -0.17
N PRO A 132 -5.15 12.41 0.49
CA PRO A 132 -4.51 11.10 0.70
C PRO A 132 -4.23 10.34 -0.61
N ASP A 133 -4.86 10.77 -1.71
CA ASP A 133 -4.62 10.23 -3.04
C ASP A 133 -3.34 10.80 -3.71
N VAL A 134 -2.70 11.82 -3.12
CA VAL A 134 -1.46 12.42 -3.63
C VAL A 134 -0.24 11.67 -3.09
N GLY A 135 0.51 11.07 -3.98
CA GLY A 135 1.78 10.41 -3.72
C GLY A 135 3.00 11.30 -3.93
N GLU A 136 4.02 11.16 -3.10
CA GLU A 136 5.32 11.76 -3.35
C GLU A 136 6.09 11.04 -4.46
N LYS A 137 6.76 11.80 -5.34
CA LYS A 137 7.70 11.25 -6.31
C LYS A 137 9.03 10.93 -5.59
N PRO A 138 9.63 9.75 -5.81
CA PRO A 138 10.95 9.46 -5.26
C PRO A 138 12.03 10.32 -5.93
N LYS A 139 13.02 10.80 -5.16
CA LYS A 139 14.13 11.62 -5.68
C LYS A 139 15.02 10.86 -6.68
N ASN A 140 15.21 9.56 -6.44
CA ASN A 140 16.10 8.68 -7.21
C ASN A 140 15.36 7.45 -7.72
N ALA A 141 14.32 7.64 -8.55
CA ALA A 141 13.65 6.50 -9.18
C ALA A 141 14.61 5.79 -10.15
N PRO A 142 14.64 4.44 -10.20
CA PRO A 142 15.34 3.76 -11.28
C PRO A 142 14.73 4.21 -12.62
N LYS A 143 15.57 4.68 -13.54
CA LYS A 143 15.11 5.05 -14.89
C LYS A 143 14.47 3.80 -15.50
N LYS A 144 13.19 3.87 -15.92
CA LYS A 144 12.60 2.83 -16.78
C LYS A 144 13.57 2.61 -17.93
N ARG A 145 14.11 1.40 -18.05
CA ARG A 145 14.84 1.00 -19.25
C ARG A 145 13.78 1.07 -20.35
N ASP A 146 14.03 1.90 -21.36
CA ASP A 146 13.23 1.93 -22.57
C ASP A 146 13.25 0.50 -23.14
N ASP A 147 12.19 -0.27 -22.90
CA ASP A 147 12.21 -1.71 -23.15
C ASP A 147 12.02 -2.06 -24.62
N GLY A 148 12.13 -1.06 -25.53
CA GLY A 148 12.29 -1.24 -26.97
C GLY A 148 11.55 -2.47 -27.49
N ARG A 149 10.22 -2.50 -27.27
CA ARG A 149 9.42 -3.71 -27.47
C ARG A 149 9.67 -4.27 -28.86
N MET A 150 10.24 -5.47 -28.92
CA MET A 150 10.39 -6.20 -30.17
C MET A 150 9.02 -6.74 -30.60
N HIS A 151 8.61 -6.41 -31.82
CA HIS A 151 7.44 -7.00 -32.46
C HIS A 151 7.84 -8.25 -33.25
N PHE A 152 6.94 -9.23 -33.34
CA PHE A 152 7.11 -10.36 -34.25
C PHE A 152 6.96 -9.92 -35.71
N LEU A 153 7.91 -10.27 -36.57
CA LEU A 153 7.73 -10.20 -38.01
C LEU A 153 6.90 -11.41 -38.46
N GLY A 154 5.66 -11.14 -38.87
CA GLY A 154 4.71 -11.96 -39.64
C GLY A 154 4.93 -13.48 -39.76
N LEU A 155 3.93 -14.23 -39.28
CA LEU A 155 3.34 -15.33 -40.05
C LEU A 155 2.57 -14.78 -41.26
#